data_AF-A0A9J6EXT9-F1
#
_entry.id   AF-A0A9J6EXT9-F1
#
_cell.length_a   1.000
_cell.length_b   1.000
_cell.length_c   1.000
_cell.angle_alpha   90.00
_cell.angle_beta   90.00
_cell.angle_gamma   90.00
#
_symmetry.space_group_name_H-M   'P 1'
#
loop_
_entity.id
_entity.type
_entity.pdbx_description
1 polymer ?
#
loop_
_entity_poly.entity_id
_entity_poly.type
_entity_poly.pdbx_seq_one_letter_code
_entity_poly.pdbx_strand_id
1 'polypeptide(L)'
;MLLSYWMLLLLQCFSVRLVFAEPSCQKFQSEPRRIFFNCGGFTTASELATKIIRPEHSKHAFMLSESRLEHLPVDTFADLAATNVTLNKVHIDNFDAVHPNAFERLNGTLVELVFLRGSTLPKSWSLLKEVVSLISLRFERQSGQISGEYHDQDCSLEIHQAEYVSIDYVKTTLRASASGSAKYTAVVN
;
A
#
# COMPACT_ATOMS: atom_id res chain seq x y z
N MET A 1 -8.33 38.66 -43.29
CA MET A 1 -7.92 38.97 -41.89
C MET A 1 -8.79 38.29 -40.81
N LEU A 2 -9.68 37.35 -41.13
CA LEU A 2 -10.53 36.64 -40.14
C LEU A 2 -10.03 35.22 -39.79
N LEU A 3 -9.13 34.64 -40.58
CA LEU A 3 -8.60 33.28 -40.35
C LEU A 3 -7.52 33.20 -39.26
N SER A 4 -6.86 34.31 -38.90
CA SER A 4 -5.78 34.27 -37.90
C SER A 4 -6.29 34.23 -36.45
N TYR A 5 -7.55 34.60 -36.21
CA TYR A 5 -8.12 34.64 -34.86
C TYR A 5 -8.49 33.24 -34.33
N TRP A 6 -8.81 32.30 -35.22
CA TRP A 6 -9.18 30.94 -34.86
C TRP A 6 -7.98 30.07 -34.46
N MET A 7 -6.79 30.32 -35.03
CA MET A 7 -5.56 29.64 -34.61
C MET A 7 -5.07 30.06 -33.21
N LEU A 8 -5.33 31.30 -32.80
CA LEU A 8 -4.91 31.81 -31.48
C LEU A 8 -5.74 31.23 -30.32
N LEU A 9 -7.00 30.84 -30.56
CA LEU A 9 -7.88 30.23 -29.56
C LEU A 9 -7.53 28.76 -29.26
N LEU A 10 -7.00 28.01 -30.23
CA LEU A 10 -6.59 26.61 -30.03
C LEU A 10 -5.26 26.47 -29.27
N LEU A 11 -4.43 27.52 -29.25
CA LEU A 11 -3.13 27.49 -28.58
C LEU A 11 -3.20 27.72 -27.06
N GLN A 12 -4.35 28.16 -26.52
CA GLN A 12 -4.50 28.46 -25.09
C GLN A 12 -4.92 27.25 -24.22
N CYS A 13 -5.22 26.09 -24.81
CA CYS A 13 -5.63 24.89 -24.04
C CYS A 13 -4.46 24.04 -23.52
N PHE A 14 -3.20 24.30 -23.88
CA PHE A 14 -2.06 23.45 -23.50
C PHE A 14 -1.35 23.83 -22.19
N SER A 15 -1.87 24.82 -21.46
CA SER A 15 -1.27 25.31 -20.21
C SER A 15 -1.96 24.77 -18.96
N VAL A 16 -2.54 23.56 -19.01
CA VAL A 16 -2.92 22.88 -17.76
C VAL A 16 -1.61 22.46 -17.12
N ARG A 17 -1.06 23.31 -16.24
CA ARG A 17 0.00 22.88 -15.33
C ARG A 17 -0.55 21.66 -14.61
N LEU A 18 0.05 20.50 -14.87
CA LEU A 18 -0.15 19.32 -14.04
C LEU A 18 0.29 19.73 -12.63
N VAL A 19 -0.66 20.15 -11.80
CA VAL A 19 -0.44 20.38 -10.38
C VAL A 19 -0.30 19.00 -9.76
N PHE A 20 0.91 18.46 -9.85
CA PHE A 20 1.31 17.37 -8.97
C PHE A 20 1.35 17.97 -7.56
N ALA A 21 0.42 17.54 -6.71
CA ALA A 21 0.43 17.93 -5.31
C ALA A 21 1.81 17.59 -4.72
N GLU A 22 2.38 18.51 -3.95
CA GLU A 22 3.71 18.31 -3.41
C GLU A 22 3.71 17.09 -2.46
N PRO A 23 4.69 16.17 -2.59
CA PRO A 23 4.82 15.02 -1.70
C PRO A 23 4.88 15.45 -0.24
N SER A 24 4.02 14.85 0.58
CA SER A 24 3.88 15.23 1.98
C SER A 24 3.32 14.10 2.83
N CYS A 25 3.56 14.20 4.13
CA CYS A 25 2.92 13.40 5.16
C CYS A 25 2.16 14.31 6.12
N GLN A 26 0.92 13.97 6.41
CA GLN A 26 0.05 14.74 7.27
C GLN A 26 -0.51 13.87 8.40
N LYS A 27 -0.53 14.41 9.61
CA LYS A 27 -1.14 13.79 10.79
C LYS A 27 -2.57 14.27 10.94
N PHE A 28 -3.50 13.33 11.04
CA PHE A 28 -4.89 13.57 11.39
C PHE A 28 -5.21 12.91 12.72
N GLN A 29 -6.08 13.56 13.48
CA GLN A 29 -6.61 13.02 14.72
C GLN A 29 -8.13 13.02 14.63
N SER A 30 -8.73 11.84 14.73
CA SER A 30 -10.19 11.66 14.80
C SER A 30 -10.60 11.29 16.22
N GLU A 31 -11.84 11.57 16.60
CA GLU A 31 -12.37 11.20 17.90
C GLU A 31 -12.64 9.68 17.99
N PRO A 32 -12.39 9.04 19.15
CA PRO A 32 -11.95 9.62 20.42
C PRO A 32 -10.41 9.48 20.64
N ARG A 33 -9.56 9.93 19.69
CA ARG A 33 -8.07 9.90 19.66
C ARG A 33 -7.45 8.85 18.73
N ARG A 34 -8.10 8.53 17.61
CA ARG A 34 -7.47 7.73 16.55
C ARG A 34 -6.53 8.62 15.75
N ILE A 35 -5.25 8.26 15.70
CA ILE A 35 -4.24 8.99 14.93
C ILE A 35 -4.07 8.30 13.57
N PHE A 36 -4.08 9.10 12.52
CA PHE A 36 -3.87 8.66 11.15
C PHE A 36 -2.73 9.46 10.53
N PHE A 37 -1.82 8.79 9.86
CA PHE A 37 -0.81 9.43 9.01
C PHE A 37 -1.15 9.15 7.56
N ASN A 38 -1.31 10.21 6.79
CA ASN A 38 -1.51 10.10 5.35
C ASN A 38 -0.29 10.70 4.65
N CYS A 39 0.46 9.83 3.99
CA CYS A 39 1.60 10.15 3.17
C CYS A 39 1.23 9.94 1.70
N GLY A 40 1.68 10.80 0.80
CA GLY A 40 1.50 10.54 -0.63
C GLY A 40 2.23 11.48 -1.56
N GLY A 41 2.21 11.13 -2.85
CA GLY A 41 2.85 11.88 -3.92
C GLY A 41 4.36 11.62 -4.08
N PHE A 42 4.92 10.65 -3.37
CA PHE A 42 6.37 10.40 -3.35
C PHE A 42 6.83 9.74 -4.65
N THR A 43 7.96 10.18 -5.17
CA THR A 43 8.58 9.62 -6.38
C THR A 43 9.92 8.92 -6.13
N THR A 44 10.45 9.04 -4.92
CA THR A 44 11.70 8.38 -4.51
C THR A 44 11.62 7.88 -3.07
N ALA A 45 12.36 6.81 -2.76
CA ALA A 45 12.45 6.23 -1.43
C ALA A 45 13.06 7.22 -0.41
N SER A 46 14.07 7.98 -0.84
CA SER A 46 14.76 8.99 0.00
C SER A 46 13.83 10.13 0.43
N GLU A 47 12.99 10.61 -0.48
CA GLU A 47 12.01 11.66 -0.17
C GLU A 47 10.98 11.20 0.86
N LEU A 48 10.50 9.96 0.73
CA LEU A 48 9.61 9.35 1.72
C LEU A 48 10.29 9.28 3.10
N ALA A 49 11.52 8.77 3.18
CA ALA A 49 12.23 8.59 4.44
C ALA A 49 12.43 9.90 5.21
N THR A 50 12.62 11.02 4.51
CA THR A 50 12.86 12.34 5.11
C THR A 50 11.58 13.07 5.53
N LYS A 51 10.44 12.79 4.91
CA LYS A 51 9.16 13.47 5.19
C LYS A 51 8.23 12.71 6.15
N ILE A 52 8.52 11.46 6.48
CA ILE A 52 7.72 10.68 7.44
C ILE A 52 7.75 11.32 8.83
N ILE A 53 6.56 11.50 9.40
CA ILE A 53 6.38 11.98 10.77
C ILE A 53 6.51 10.78 11.71
N ARG A 54 7.38 10.89 12.73
CA ARG A 54 7.64 9.85 13.73
C ARG A 54 7.03 10.23 15.09
N PRO A 55 5.77 9.87 15.37
CA PRO A 55 5.15 10.15 16.66
C PRO A 55 5.69 9.23 17.76
N GLU A 56 5.84 9.76 18.97
CA GLU A 56 6.18 8.94 20.14
C GLU A 56 5.03 7.99 20.52
N HIS A 57 5.32 6.70 20.51
CA HIS A 57 4.64 5.60 21.24
C HIS A 57 3.11 5.50 21.15
N SER A 58 2.46 6.20 20.20
CA SER A 58 1.02 6.12 19.99
C SER A 58 0.68 5.19 18.83
N LYS A 59 -0.17 4.19 19.09
CA LYS A 59 -0.74 3.34 18.03
C LYS A 59 -1.49 4.20 17.02
N HIS A 60 -1.25 3.96 15.73
CA HIS A 60 -1.85 4.75 14.66
C HIS A 60 -2.10 3.92 13.40
N ALA A 61 -2.91 4.47 12.50
CA ALA A 61 -3.02 3.96 11.13
C ALA A 61 -2.09 4.78 10.22
N PHE A 62 -1.43 4.10 9.28
CA PHE A 62 -0.52 4.70 8.31
C PHE A 62 -1.03 4.39 6.90
N MET A 63 -1.17 5.42 6.08
CA MET A 63 -1.53 5.29 4.67
C MET A 63 -0.46 5.93 3.81
N LEU A 64 0.04 5.19 2.83
CA LEU A 64 0.83 5.70 1.72
C LEU A 64 -0.05 5.68 0.46
N SER A 65 -0.12 6.79 -0.26
CA SER A 65 -1.00 6.94 -1.41
C SER A 65 -0.33 7.60 -2.61
N GLU A 66 -0.79 7.27 -3.83
CA GLU A 66 -0.41 7.96 -5.06
C GLU A 66 1.11 8.16 -5.20
N SER A 67 1.88 7.12 -4.87
CA SER A 67 3.35 7.18 -4.81
C SER A 67 3.96 6.16 -5.74
N ARG A 68 5.11 6.47 -6.33
CA ARG A 68 5.89 5.58 -7.17
C ARG A 68 7.32 5.53 -6.65
N LEU A 69 7.74 4.38 -6.13
CA LEU A 69 8.99 4.23 -5.42
C LEU A 69 9.81 3.11 -6.05
N GLU A 70 11.11 3.31 -6.12
CA GLU A 70 12.06 2.29 -6.55
C GLU A 70 12.12 1.12 -5.55
N HIS A 71 11.98 1.40 -4.25
CA HIS A 71 11.83 0.43 -3.16
C HIS A 71 11.18 1.12 -1.94
N LEU A 72 10.76 0.34 -0.95
CA LEU A 72 10.34 0.88 0.35
C LEU A 72 11.57 0.95 1.28
N PRO A 73 11.98 2.13 1.78
CA PRO A 73 13.10 2.24 2.71
C PRO A 73 12.93 1.35 3.94
N VAL A 74 14.01 0.71 4.39
CA VAL A 74 14.03 -0.12 5.60
C VAL A 74 13.50 0.63 6.83
N ASP A 75 13.83 1.93 6.91
CA ASP A 75 13.48 2.76 8.06
C ASP A 75 12.15 3.52 7.89
N THR A 76 11.36 3.19 6.86
CA THR A 76 10.02 3.77 6.64
C THR A 76 9.15 3.63 7.89
N PHE A 77 9.18 2.46 8.52
CA PHE A 77 8.37 2.17 9.70
C PHE A 77 9.16 2.16 11.01
N ALA A 78 10.43 2.58 10.98
CA ALA A 78 11.21 2.69 12.21
C ALA A 78 10.56 3.68 13.18
N ASP A 79 10.50 3.31 14.46
CA ASP A 79 9.88 4.07 15.54
C ASP A 79 8.37 4.34 15.36
N LEU A 80 7.71 3.67 14.40
CA LEU A 80 6.27 3.76 14.21
C LEU A 80 5.55 2.61 14.90
N ALA A 81 4.56 2.93 15.73
CA ALA A 81 3.61 1.96 16.25
C ALA A 81 2.38 1.81 15.31
N ALA A 82 2.63 1.59 14.01
CA ALA A 82 1.55 1.48 13.03
C ALA A 82 0.80 0.15 13.19
N THR A 83 -0.50 0.24 13.46
CA THR A 83 -1.40 -0.92 13.61
C THR A 83 -2.03 -1.35 12.30
N ASN A 84 -2.31 -0.38 11.43
CA ASN A 84 -2.90 -0.62 10.12
C ASN A 84 -2.04 0.10 9.10
N VAL A 85 -1.58 -0.61 8.08
CA VAL A 85 -0.83 -0.03 6.96
C VAL A 85 -1.64 -0.19 5.68
N THR A 86 -1.87 0.93 5.00
CA THR A 86 -2.61 0.97 3.74
C THR A 86 -1.72 1.50 2.62
N LEU A 87 -1.54 0.72 1.56
CA LEU A 87 -0.89 1.12 0.33
C LEU A 87 -1.97 1.37 -0.73
N ASN A 88 -2.22 2.63 -1.09
CA ASN A 88 -3.31 3.03 -1.99
C ASN A 88 -2.79 3.61 -3.31
N LYS A 89 -2.92 2.85 -4.40
CA LYS A 89 -2.36 3.19 -5.71
C LYS A 89 -0.88 3.54 -5.62
N VAL A 90 -0.15 2.70 -4.88
CA VAL A 90 1.30 2.83 -4.68
C VAL A 90 2.00 1.85 -5.62
N HIS A 91 2.90 2.36 -6.45
CA HIS A 91 3.77 1.54 -7.27
C HIS A 91 5.12 1.39 -6.58
N ILE A 92 5.54 0.17 -6.32
CA ILE A 92 6.88 -0.13 -5.80
C ILE A 92 7.56 -1.02 -6.83
N ASP A 93 8.63 -0.53 -7.45
CA ASP A 93 9.34 -1.26 -8.51
C ASP A 93 9.94 -2.55 -7.94
N ASN A 94 10.47 -2.47 -6.72
CA ASN A 94 11.11 -3.58 -6.05
C ASN A 94 10.68 -3.73 -4.58
N PHE A 95 10.03 -4.86 -4.28
CA PHE A 95 9.72 -5.29 -2.92
C PHE A 95 10.83 -6.15 -2.29
N ASP A 96 11.95 -6.35 -2.99
CA ASP A 96 12.94 -7.38 -2.69
C ASP A 96 13.18 -7.54 -1.19
N ALA A 97 13.09 -8.79 -0.77
CA ALA A 97 13.27 -9.28 0.58
C ALA A 97 14.74 -9.21 1.01
N VAL A 98 15.35 -8.04 0.89
CA VAL A 98 16.63 -7.77 1.54
C VAL A 98 16.32 -7.58 3.01
N HIS A 99 16.64 -8.59 3.80
CA HIS A 99 16.63 -8.44 5.25
C HIS A 99 17.73 -7.46 5.66
N PRO A 100 17.45 -6.46 6.52
CA PRO A 100 16.13 -6.15 7.10
C PRO A 100 15.19 -5.42 6.12
N ASN A 101 13.93 -5.84 6.05
CA ASN A 101 12.89 -5.16 5.25
C ASN A 101 12.06 -4.18 6.10
N ALA A 102 11.36 -3.25 5.45
CA ALA A 102 10.61 -2.20 6.14
C ALA A 102 9.57 -2.74 7.15
N PHE A 103 8.89 -3.85 6.83
CA PHE A 103 7.80 -4.38 7.65
C PHE A 103 8.29 -5.06 8.93
N GLU A 104 9.56 -5.50 9.00
CA GLU A 104 10.13 -6.06 10.23
C GLU A 104 10.08 -5.06 11.40
N ARG A 105 10.15 -3.76 11.11
CA ARG A 105 10.03 -2.71 12.12
C ARG A 105 8.65 -2.62 12.75
N LEU A 106 7.64 -3.26 12.14
CA LEU A 106 6.28 -3.33 12.63
C LEU A 106 5.95 -4.65 13.33
N ASN A 107 6.95 -5.47 13.62
CA ASN A 107 6.74 -6.68 14.40
C ASN A 107 6.13 -6.34 15.77
N GLY A 108 5.03 -7.02 16.12
CA GLY A 108 4.29 -6.79 17.35
C GLY A 108 3.30 -5.62 17.32
N THR A 109 3.27 -4.84 16.23
CA THR A 109 2.36 -3.69 16.10
C THR A 109 1.42 -3.79 14.91
N LEU A 110 1.88 -4.25 13.74
CA LEU A 110 1.03 -4.38 12.55
C LEU A 110 0.00 -5.48 12.73
N VAL A 111 -1.27 -5.12 12.61
CA VAL A 111 -2.43 -6.02 12.71
C VAL A 111 -3.09 -6.21 11.34
N GLU A 112 -3.13 -5.16 10.52
CA GLU A 112 -3.79 -5.15 9.21
C GLU A 112 -2.89 -4.51 8.14
N LEU A 113 -2.74 -5.20 7.01
CA LEU A 113 -2.07 -4.67 5.81
C LEU A 113 -3.05 -4.67 4.63
N VAL A 114 -3.23 -3.50 4.00
CA VAL A 114 -4.22 -3.29 2.94
C VAL A 114 -3.56 -2.79 1.67
N PHE A 115 -3.78 -3.48 0.56
CA PHE A 115 -3.41 -3.05 -0.78
C PHE A 115 -4.66 -2.58 -1.54
N LEU A 116 -4.73 -1.28 -1.87
CA LEU A 116 -5.87 -0.65 -2.52
C LEU A 116 -5.53 -0.17 -3.94
N ARG A 117 -6.51 -0.23 -4.84
CA ARG A 117 -6.53 0.48 -6.13
C ARG A 117 -5.29 0.21 -7.00
N GLY A 118 -4.97 -1.06 -7.21
CA GLY A 118 -3.88 -1.46 -8.10
C GLY A 118 -2.47 -1.17 -7.56
N SER A 119 -2.31 -1.01 -6.24
CA SER A 119 -0.98 -0.98 -5.63
C SER A 119 -0.17 -2.23 -6.01
N THR A 120 1.13 -2.06 -6.26
CA THR A 120 2.02 -3.19 -6.56
C THR A 120 2.02 -4.15 -5.36
N LEU A 121 1.97 -5.45 -5.65
CA LEU A 121 2.04 -6.51 -4.66
C LEU A 121 3.44 -7.13 -4.67
N PRO A 122 3.94 -7.60 -3.51
CA PRO A 122 5.20 -8.30 -3.49
C PRO A 122 5.10 -9.64 -4.22
N LYS A 123 6.20 -10.06 -4.87
CA LYS A 123 6.28 -11.38 -5.51
C LYS A 123 6.30 -12.54 -4.52
N SER A 124 6.76 -12.28 -3.29
CA SER A 124 6.81 -13.23 -2.19
C SER A 124 6.33 -12.57 -0.92
N TRP A 125 5.54 -13.30 -0.14
CA TRP A 125 5.06 -12.82 1.16
C TRP A 125 6.02 -13.12 2.31
N SER A 126 7.17 -13.73 2.02
CA SER A 126 8.22 -14.02 3.01
C SER A 126 8.74 -12.78 3.74
N LEU A 127 8.60 -11.59 3.16
CA LEU A 127 8.91 -10.31 3.84
C LEU A 127 8.06 -10.06 5.08
N LEU A 128 6.88 -10.69 5.19
CA LEU A 128 5.99 -10.59 6.35
C LEU A 128 6.22 -11.70 7.39
N LYS A 129 7.18 -12.62 7.17
CA LYS A 129 7.39 -13.79 8.04
C LYS A 129 7.68 -13.43 9.50
N GLU A 130 8.36 -12.31 9.72
CA GLU A 130 8.73 -11.83 11.05
C GLU A 130 7.60 -11.01 11.71
N VAL A 131 6.52 -10.69 11.00
CA VAL A 131 5.42 -9.86 11.49
C VAL A 131 4.33 -10.71 12.10
N VAL A 132 4.60 -11.28 13.27
CA VAL A 132 3.73 -12.27 13.92
C VAL A 132 2.39 -11.72 14.40
N SER A 133 2.24 -10.40 14.49
CA SER A 133 0.99 -9.73 14.91
C SER A 133 0.00 -9.51 13.76
N LEU A 134 0.38 -9.80 12.52
CA LEU A 134 -0.47 -9.58 11.35
C LEU A 134 -1.63 -10.59 11.37
N ILE A 135 -2.87 -10.08 11.41
CA ILE A 135 -4.10 -10.87 11.49
C ILE A 135 -4.93 -10.74 10.21
N SER A 136 -4.77 -9.66 9.45
CA SER A 136 -5.55 -9.45 8.22
C SER A 136 -4.70 -8.87 7.09
N LEU A 137 -4.82 -9.49 5.91
CA LEU A 137 -4.23 -9.05 4.66
C LEU A 137 -5.35 -8.81 3.65
N ARG A 138 -5.51 -7.57 3.22
CA ARG A 138 -6.67 -7.14 2.42
C ARG A 138 -6.26 -6.57 1.08
N PHE A 139 -7.05 -6.89 0.07
CA PHE A 139 -6.86 -6.47 -1.31
C PHE A 139 -8.17 -5.88 -1.82
N GLU A 140 -8.18 -4.61 -2.19
CA GLU A 140 -9.39 -4.00 -2.75
C GLU A 140 -9.09 -3.30 -4.06
N ARG A 141 -10.00 -3.44 -5.01
CA ARG A 141 -9.92 -2.86 -6.36
C ARG A 141 -8.57 -3.17 -7.01
N GLN A 142 -8.20 -4.44 -6.98
CA GLN A 142 -6.98 -4.94 -7.61
C GLN A 142 -7.28 -5.44 -9.02
N SER A 143 -6.40 -5.11 -9.95
CA SER A 143 -6.45 -5.59 -11.34
C SER A 143 -5.18 -6.37 -11.66
N GLY A 144 -5.32 -7.65 -12.00
CA GLY A 144 -4.20 -8.52 -12.38
C GLY A 144 -4.16 -9.82 -11.59
N GLN A 145 -3.31 -10.75 -12.05
CA GLN A 145 -3.08 -12.04 -11.40
C GLN A 145 -2.15 -11.84 -10.19
N ILE A 146 -2.69 -12.05 -8.99
CA ILE A 146 -1.93 -12.14 -7.74
C ILE A 146 -1.58 -13.61 -7.60
N SER A 147 -0.29 -13.95 -7.56
CA SER A 147 0.19 -15.28 -7.21
C SER A 147 1.26 -15.10 -6.15
N GLY A 148 1.25 -15.90 -5.10
CA GLY A 148 2.25 -15.81 -4.05
C GLY A 148 2.21 -17.02 -3.12
N GLU A 149 3.40 -17.40 -2.66
CA GLU A 149 3.62 -18.43 -1.65
C GLU A 149 3.68 -17.75 -0.27
N TYR A 150 2.90 -18.25 0.70
CA TYR A 150 2.98 -17.82 2.10
C TYR A 150 3.38 -18.99 3.00
N HIS A 151 4.24 -18.72 3.99
CA HIS A 151 4.84 -19.74 4.83
C HIS A 151 4.06 -19.93 6.14
N ASP A 152 3.08 -20.82 6.11
CA ASP A 152 2.88 -21.90 7.10
C ASP A 152 1.94 -22.92 6.42
N GLN A 153 2.54 -23.95 5.83
CA GLN A 153 1.91 -25.00 5.01
C GLN A 153 1.10 -24.52 3.79
N ASP A 154 1.75 -24.62 2.62
CA ASP A 154 1.13 -24.97 1.34
C ASP A 154 -0.14 -24.21 0.92
N CYS A 155 -0.23 -22.91 1.19
CA CYS A 155 -1.33 -22.10 0.66
C CYS A 155 -0.79 -21.15 -0.42
N SER A 156 -1.10 -21.45 -1.68
CA SER A 156 -0.94 -20.49 -2.77
C SER A 156 -2.27 -19.78 -3.01
N LEU A 157 -2.20 -18.45 -3.02
CA LEU A 157 -3.36 -17.59 -3.25
C LEU A 157 -3.30 -17.05 -4.67
N GLU A 158 -4.24 -17.48 -5.50
CA GLU A 158 -4.43 -16.92 -6.84
C GLU A 158 -5.66 -16.00 -6.88
N ILE A 159 -5.44 -14.70 -7.14
CA ILE A 159 -6.50 -13.71 -7.35
C ILE A 159 -6.42 -13.20 -8.78
N HIS A 160 -7.45 -13.39 -9.60
CA HIS A 160 -7.43 -12.93 -11.01
C HIS A 160 -7.96 -11.52 -11.20
N GLN A 161 -9.04 -11.18 -10.50
CA GLN A 161 -9.64 -9.84 -10.41
C GLN A 161 -10.44 -9.77 -9.12
N ALA A 162 -10.28 -8.69 -8.36
CA ALA A 162 -11.02 -8.52 -7.12
C ALA A 162 -11.44 -7.08 -6.89
N GLU A 163 -12.74 -6.89 -6.72
CA GLU A 163 -13.29 -5.67 -6.14
C GLU A 163 -12.94 -5.60 -4.65
N TYR A 164 -13.03 -6.74 -3.96
CA TYR A 164 -12.67 -6.88 -2.55
C TYR A 164 -12.22 -8.31 -2.20
N VAL A 165 -11.11 -8.45 -1.48
CA VAL A 165 -10.63 -9.68 -0.84
C VAL A 165 -10.13 -9.36 0.56
N SER A 166 -10.57 -10.13 1.54
CA SER A 166 -9.97 -10.16 2.88
C SER A 166 -9.44 -11.55 3.15
N ILE A 167 -8.19 -11.62 3.57
CA ILE A 167 -7.60 -12.85 4.12
C ILE A 167 -7.40 -12.62 5.59
N ASP A 168 -8.21 -13.32 6.38
CA ASP A 168 -8.11 -13.26 7.83
C ASP A 168 -7.40 -14.52 8.33
N TYR A 169 -6.39 -14.30 9.18
CA TYR A 169 -5.59 -15.35 9.78
C TYR A 169 -6.21 -15.72 11.13
N VAL A 170 -6.85 -16.90 11.18
CA VAL A 170 -7.40 -17.44 12.43
C VAL A 170 -6.56 -18.65 12.83
N LYS A 171 -5.48 -18.37 13.59
CA LYS A 171 -4.68 -19.30 14.40
C LYS A 171 -4.14 -20.60 13.78
N THR A 172 -4.36 -20.87 12.49
CA THR A 172 -3.84 -21.95 11.61
C THR A 172 -4.71 -22.12 10.35
N THR A 173 -5.82 -21.39 10.24
CA THR A 173 -6.74 -21.49 9.09
C THR A 173 -6.83 -20.15 8.38
N LEU A 174 -6.52 -20.16 7.07
CA LEU A 174 -6.81 -19.05 6.17
C LEU A 174 -8.30 -19.01 5.86
N ARG A 175 -8.94 -17.87 6.10
CA ARG A 175 -10.27 -17.59 5.55
C ARG A 175 -10.15 -16.49 4.51
N ALA A 176 -10.36 -16.84 3.25
CA ALA A 176 -10.59 -15.87 2.20
C ALA A 176 -12.07 -15.51 2.16
N SER A 177 -12.37 -14.23 2.27
CA SER A 177 -13.72 -13.67 2.07
C SER A 177 -13.70 -12.72 0.90
N ALA A 178 -14.80 -12.71 0.16
CA ALA A 178 -14.94 -12.13 -1.15
C ALA A 178 -16.28 -11.43 -1.30
N SER A 179 -16.28 -10.29 -2.00
CA SER A 179 -17.49 -9.59 -2.41
C SER A 179 -17.33 -9.12 -3.85
N GLY A 180 -18.35 -9.33 -4.69
CA GLY A 180 -18.37 -8.97 -6.11
C GLY A 180 -18.07 -10.13 -7.08
N SER A 181 -17.92 -9.81 -8.38
CA SER A 181 -17.64 -10.77 -9.49
C SER A 181 -16.19 -11.27 -9.50
N ALA A 182 -15.69 -11.68 -8.34
CA ALA A 182 -14.30 -12.04 -8.18
C ALA A 182 -14.12 -13.55 -8.22
N LYS A 183 -13.10 -14.01 -8.95
CA LYS A 183 -12.70 -15.41 -9.03
C LYS A 183 -11.39 -15.58 -8.29
N TYR A 184 -11.39 -16.48 -7.31
CA TYR A 184 -10.21 -16.85 -6.54
C TYR A 184 -10.09 -18.37 -6.54
N THR A 185 -8.86 -18.83 -6.63
CA THR A 185 -8.54 -20.21 -6.30
C THR A 185 -7.57 -20.14 -5.14
N ALA A 186 -8.04 -20.50 -3.94
CA ALA A 186 -7.13 -20.85 -2.86
C ALA A 186 -6.71 -22.29 -3.11
N VAL A 187 -5.47 -22.50 -3.54
CA VAL A 187 -4.92 -23.85 -3.68
C VAL A 187 -4.19 -24.16 -2.39
N VAL A 188 -4.76 -25.09 -1.62
CA VAL A 188 -4.09 -25.72 -0.50
C VAL A 188 -3.41 -26.96 -1.07
N ASN A 189 -2.08 -26.98 -1.10
CA ASN A 189 -1.31 -28.18 -1.41
C ASN A 189 -1.10 -29.04 -0.15
#